data_AF-A0A519NAT5-F1
#
_entry.id   AF-A0A519NAT5-F1
#
_cell.length_a   1.000
_cell.length_b   1.000
_cell.length_c   1.000
_cell.angle_alpha   90.00
_cell.angle_beta   90.00
_cell.angle_gamma   90.00
#
_symmetry.space_group_name_H-M   'P 1'
#
loop_
_entity.id
_entity.type
_entity.pdbx_description
1 polymer ?
#
loop_
_entity_poly.entity_id
_entity_poly.type
_entity_poly.pdbx_seq_one_letter_code
_entity_poly.pdbx_strand_id
1 'polypeptide(L)'
;MKLVSRLKVFLLILAIGNTSCHLVPCGWNADYDIVIQKPLPGKVEGKYVLSQKSQEFLKFDFSRWPKYLHLSQTGKYTFFNNPKQPSKQGNWRLYCDGKSNCKMELEGITVEDLGEKDSDIAVLVTIGDPDSCEGIAYEKVN
;
A
#
# COMPACT_ATOMS: atom_id res chain seq x y z
N MET A 1 -50.43 -14.42 32.35
CA MET A 1 -49.75 -13.11 32.40
C MET A 1 -48.24 -13.37 32.47
N LYS A 2 -47.47 -12.70 31.60
CA LYS A 2 -46.05 -12.91 31.30
C LYS A 2 -45.14 -12.69 32.53
N LEU A 3 -44.07 -13.47 32.68
CA LEU A 3 -42.72 -12.95 32.38
C LEU A 3 -41.68 -14.07 32.27
N VAL A 4 -41.00 -14.04 31.14
CA VAL A 4 -39.86 -14.85 30.74
C VAL A 4 -38.61 -14.26 31.39
N SER A 5 -37.70 -15.08 31.90
CA SER A 5 -36.28 -14.71 31.91
C SER A 5 -35.40 -15.94 31.92
N ARG A 6 -35.02 -16.40 30.72
CA ARG A 6 -33.92 -17.35 30.53
C ARG A 6 -32.64 -16.53 30.39
N LEU A 7 -31.88 -16.39 31.47
CA LEU A 7 -30.57 -15.75 31.46
C LEU A 7 -29.57 -16.73 30.83
N LYS A 8 -29.29 -16.55 29.54
CA LYS A 8 -28.21 -17.25 28.83
C LYS A 8 -26.89 -16.54 29.14
N VAL A 9 -26.04 -17.16 29.96
CA VAL A 9 -24.66 -16.73 30.18
C VAL A 9 -23.84 -17.14 28.96
N PHE A 10 -23.51 -16.19 28.09
CA PHE A 10 -22.50 -16.37 27.05
C PHE A 10 -21.12 -16.12 27.67
N LEU A 11 -20.36 -17.19 27.90
CA LEU A 11 -18.95 -17.11 28.26
C LEU A 11 -18.14 -16.95 26.96
N LEU A 12 -17.83 -15.71 26.60
CA LEU A 12 -16.89 -15.38 25.53
C LEU A 12 -15.47 -15.53 26.13
N ILE A 13 -14.86 -16.70 25.97
CA ILE A 13 -13.46 -16.92 26.34
C ILE A 13 -12.61 -16.25 25.27
N LEU A 14 -12.09 -15.05 25.59
CA LEU A 14 -11.03 -14.38 24.84
C LEU A 14 -9.78 -15.26 24.87
N ALA A 15 -9.45 -15.87 23.74
CA ALA A 15 -8.15 -16.45 23.50
C ALA A 15 -7.15 -15.30 23.32
N ILE A 16 -6.52 -14.87 24.43
CA ILE A 16 -5.36 -13.99 24.39
C ILE A 16 -4.17 -14.87 24.01
N GLY A 17 -4.03 -15.12 22.71
CA GLY A 17 -2.87 -15.77 22.12
C GLY A 17 -1.68 -14.81 22.18
N ASN A 18 -0.66 -15.19 22.93
CA ASN A 18 0.66 -14.57 22.92
C ASN A 18 1.35 -14.83 21.56
N THR A 19 1.02 -14.05 20.55
CA THR A 19 1.83 -13.91 19.34
C THR A 19 2.28 -12.47 19.25
N SER A 20 3.58 -12.30 19.35
CA SER A 20 4.43 -11.14 19.05
C SER A 20 3.72 -9.88 18.53
N CYS A 21 4.04 -8.74 19.15
CA CYS A 21 3.75 -7.41 18.65
C CYS A 21 3.90 -7.33 17.12
N HIS A 22 2.76 -7.14 16.44
CA HIS A 22 2.45 -6.35 15.23
C HIS A 22 1.08 -6.85 14.69
N LEU A 23 0.07 -6.94 15.57
CA LEU A 23 -1.25 -7.51 15.24
C LEU A 23 -2.28 -6.47 14.76
N VAL A 24 -1.88 -5.20 14.65
CA VAL A 24 -2.69 -4.19 13.96
C VAL A 24 -2.01 -3.95 12.61
N PRO A 25 -2.61 -4.38 11.48
CA PRO A 25 -2.11 -3.98 10.17
C PRO A 25 -2.04 -2.46 10.15
N CYS A 26 -0.92 -1.89 9.68
CA CYS A 26 -0.77 -0.44 9.60
C CYS A 26 -1.96 0.13 8.80
N GLY A 27 -2.83 0.91 9.42
CA GLY A 27 -4.15 1.23 8.84
C GLY A 27 -4.12 1.99 7.51
N TRP A 28 -2.96 2.52 7.12
CA TRP A 28 -2.80 3.23 5.85
C TRP A 28 -2.95 2.30 4.64
N ASN A 29 -2.48 1.04 4.71
CA ASN A 29 -2.53 0.08 3.60
C ASN A 29 -3.75 -0.86 3.62
N ALA A 30 -4.67 -0.68 4.59
CA ALA A 30 -5.81 -1.58 4.79
C ALA A 30 -6.79 -1.70 3.61
N ASP A 31 -6.73 -0.75 2.67
CA ASP A 31 -7.60 -0.72 1.47
C ASP A 31 -6.99 -1.45 0.26
N TYR A 32 -5.81 -2.07 0.42
CA TYR A 32 -5.07 -2.72 -0.65
C TYR A 32 -4.87 -4.20 -0.35
N ASP A 33 -5.26 -5.05 -1.28
CA ASP A 33 -4.90 -6.45 -1.26
C ASP A 33 -3.42 -6.59 -1.68
N ILE A 34 -2.70 -7.49 -1.03
CA ILE A 34 -1.30 -7.74 -1.39
C ILE A 34 -1.24 -8.72 -2.56
N VAL A 35 -0.49 -8.35 -3.59
CA VAL A 35 -0.27 -9.18 -4.77
C VAL A 35 0.65 -10.35 -4.41
N ILE A 36 0.15 -11.58 -4.56
CA ILE A 36 0.92 -12.81 -4.27
C ILE A 36 1.45 -13.44 -5.56
N GLN A 37 0.72 -13.30 -6.67
CA GLN A 37 1.09 -13.88 -7.95
C GLN A 37 1.71 -12.83 -8.85
N LYS A 38 2.70 -13.25 -9.64
CA LYS A 38 3.35 -12.36 -10.62
C LYS A 38 2.29 -11.77 -11.57
N PRO A 39 2.17 -10.43 -11.64
CA PRO A 39 1.25 -9.78 -12.58
C PRO A 39 1.54 -10.14 -14.04
N LEU A 40 0.49 -10.10 -14.87
CA LEU A 40 0.64 -10.23 -16.32
C LEU A 40 1.54 -9.11 -16.89
N PRO A 41 2.27 -9.37 -17.99
CA PRO A 41 3.08 -8.34 -18.65
C PRO A 41 2.25 -7.10 -18.98
N GLY A 42 2.76 -5.89 -18.69
CA GLY A 42 2.05 -4.63 -18.92
C GLY A 42 1.10 -4.22 -17.78
N LYS A 43 0.77 -5.12 -16.83
CA LYS A 43 -0.14 -4.79 -15.72
C LYS A 43 0.49 -3.78 -14.74
N VAL A 44 1.82 -3.79 -14.59
CA VAL A 44 2.53 -2.93 -13.62
C VAL A 44 2.99 -1.61 -14.23
N GLU A 45 3.30 -1.59 -15.51
CA GLU A 45 3.73 -0.38 -16.19
C GLU A 45 2.57 0.59 -16.38
N GLY A 46 2.84 1.89 -16.31
CA GLY A 46 1.83 2.92 -16.52
C GLY A 46 1.99 4.12 -15.62
N LYS A 47 0.98 4.99 -15.69
CA LYS A 47 0.89 6.21 -14.90
C LYS A 47 0.10 5.94 -13.63
N TYR A 48 0.52 6.60 -12.57
CA TYR A 48 -0.06 6.49 -11.25
C TYR A 48 -0.22 7.87 -10.64
N VAL A 49 -1.24 8.02 -9.80
CA VAL A 49 -1.54 9.24 -9.05
C VAL A 49 -1.55 8.90 -7.58
N LEU A 50 -1.02 9.79 -6.75
CA LEU A 50 -1.09 9.68 -5.30
C LEU A 50 -2.57 9.58 -4.87
N SER A 51 -2.93 8.55 -4.11
CA SER A 51 -4.33 8.30 -3.71
C SER A 51 -4.90 9.50 -2.94
N GLN A 52 -6.23 9.66 -2.94
CA GLN A 52 -6.86 10.75 -2.18
C GLN A 52 -6.52 10.65 -0.68
N LYS A 53 -6.61 9.45 -0.10
CA LYS A 53 -6.24 9.19 1.31
C LYS A 53 -4.81 9.61 1.60
N SER A 54 -3.88 9.30 0.70
CA SER A 54 -2.49 9.73 0.82
C SER A 54 -2.34 11.26 0.69
N GLN A 55 -3.01 11.90 -0.28
CA GLN A 55 -3.01 13.37 -0.38
C GLN A 55 -3.54 14.03 0.89
N GLU A 56 -4.55 13.44 1.54
CA GLU A 56 -5.10 13.92 2.80
C GLU A 56 -4.15 13.75 3.98
N PHE A 57 -3.43 12.62 4.02
CA PHE A 57 -2.40 12.35 5.02
C PHE A 57 -1.22 13.34 4.90
N LEU A 58 -0.77 13.66 3.69
CA LEU A 58 0.42 14.51 3.46
C LEU A 58 0.19 16.02 3.66
N LYS A 59 -1.02 16.47 4.04
CA LYS A 59 -1.50 17.87 3.95
C LYS A 59 -0.60 18.94 4.60
N PHE A 60 0.28 18.62 5.56
CA PHE A 60 1.14 19.62 6.21
C PHE A 60 2.65 19.38 6.05
N ASP A 61 3.19 18.22 6.46
CA ASP A 61 4.65 17.99 6.46
C ASP A 61 5.21 17.42 5.14
N PHE A 62 4.36 16.80 4.34
CA PHE A 62 4.77 16.09 3.12
C PHE A 62 4.14 16.65 1.84
N SER A 63 3.64 17.89 1.88
CA SER A 63 3.06 18.58 0.72
C SER A 63 3.99 18.67 -0.50
N ARG A 64 5.29 18.39 -0.32
CA ARG A 64 6.31 18.32 -1.36
C ARG A 64 6.45 16.95 -2.03
N TRP A 65 5.73 15.93 -1.55
CA TRP A 65 5.79 14.61 -2.16
C TRP A 65 5.27 14.66 -3.60
N PRO A 66 5.90 13.95 -4.54
CA PRO A 66 5.42 13.93 -5.91
C PRO A 66 3.97 13.45 -5.99
N LYS A 67 3.18 14.08 -6.87
CA LYS A 67 1.77 13.72 -7.06
C LYS A 67 1.58 12.58 -8.05
N TYR A 68 2.53 12.42 -8.97
CA TYR A 68 2.45 11.45 -10.05
C TYR A 68 3.69 10.57 -10.07
N LEU A 69 3.48 9.31 -10.43
CA LEU A 69 4.51 8.31 -10.67
C LEU A 69 4.27 7.69 -12.04
N HIS A 70 5.33 7.51 -12.82
CA HIS A 70 5.30 6.76 -14.07
C HIS A 70 6.29 5.61 -13.98
N LEU A 71 5.84 4.39 -14.21
CA LEU A 71 6.67 3.20 -14.35
C LEU A 71 6.77 2.82 -15.83
N SER A 72 7.97 2.90 -16.40
CA SER A 72 8.22 2.51 -17.79
C SER A 72 8.46 1.01 -17.93
N GLN A 73 8.21 0.48 -19.14
CA GLN A 73 8.58 -0.89 -19.53
C GLN A 73 10.09 -1.17 -19.50
N THR A 74 10.91 -0.12 -19.50
CA THR A 74 12.38 -0.24 -19.43
C THR A 74 12.89 -0.34 -17.99
N GLY A 75 12.02 -0.44 -16.99
CA GLY A 75 12.41 -0.51 -15.58
C GLY A 75 12.81 0.83 -14.98
N LYS A 76 12.37 1.96 -15.56
CA LYS A 76 12.63 3.31 -15.03
C LYS A 76 11.37 3.88 -14.39
N TYR A 77 11.51 4.46 -13.20
CA TYR A 77 10.45 5.25 -12.60
C TYR A 77 10.73 6.74 -12.80
N THR A 78 9.67 7.54 -12.88
CA THR A 78 9.76 8.99 -12.82
C THR A 78 8.65 9.53 -11.96
N PHE A 79 9.03 10.31 -10.95
CA PHE A 79 8.13 11.09 -10.15
C PHE A 79 7.91 12.47 -10.76
N PHE A 80 6.70 13.01 -10.59
CA PHE A 80 6.37 14.36 -11.01
C PHE A 80 5.54 15.07 -9.95
N ASN A 81 5.83 16.36 -9.72
CA ASN A 81 4.98 17.22 -8.89
C ASN A 81 3.79 17.76 -9.71
N ASN A 82 4.02 17.98 -11.00
CA ASN A 82 3.00 18.30 -12.00
C ASN A 82 3.34 17.54 -13.31
N PRO A 83 2.38 17.32 -14.23
CA PRO A 83 2.59 16.48 -15.42
C PRO A 83 3.75 16.91 -16.35
N LYS A 84 4.31 18.12 -16.18
CA LYS A 84 5.35 18.68 -17.05
C LYS A 84 6.72 18.77 -16.38
N GLN A 85 6.84 18.47 -15.09
CA GLN A 85 8.06 18.69 -14.33
C GLN A 85 8.47 17.43 -13.54
N PRO A 86 9.40 16.62 -14.09
CA PRO A 86 9.93 15.47 -13.37
C PRO A 86 10.74 15.95 -12.16
N SER A 87 10.54 15.30 -11.01
CA SER A 87 11.19 15.67 -9.74
C SER A 87 12.26 14.66 -9.29
N LYS A 88 12.07 13.37 -9.58
CA LYS A 88 13.06 12.31 -9.30
C LYS A 88 12.89 11.13 -10.27
N GLN A 89 13.99 10.46 -10.57
CA GLN A 89 14.04 9.30 -11.45
C GLN A 89 14.96 8.24 -10.84
N GLY A 90 14.71 6.98 -11.19
CA GLY A 90 15.54 5.85 -10.78
C GLY A 90 15.09 4.57 -11.47
N ASN A 91 15.63 3.43 -11.03
CA ASN A 91 15.16 2.14 -11.50
C ASN A 91 14.02 1.62 -10.61
N TRP A 92 13.08 0.89 -11.19
CA TRP A 92 12.13 0.08 -10.45
C TRP A 92 12.31 -1.40 -10.78
N ARG A 93 11.99 -2.27 -9.82
CA ARG A 93 12.07 -3.72 -9.98
C ARG A 93 10.91 -4.39 -9.25
N LEU A 94 10.47 -5.52 -9.81
CA LEU A 94 9.46 -6.37 -9.20
C LEU A 94 10.07 -7.72 -8.85
N TYR A 95 9.93 -8.11 -7.59
CA TYR A 95 10.38 -9.39 -7.06
C TYR A 95 9.16 -10.24 -6.72
N CYS A 96 8.91 -11.28 -7.51
CA CYS A 96 7.84 -12.25 -7.27
C CYS A 96 8.45 -13.65 -7.40
N ASP A 97 8.60 -14.37 -6.29
CA ASP A 97 9.15 -15.73 -6.29
C ASP A 97 8.05 -16.82 -6.33
N GLY A 98 6.77 -16.41 -6.28
CA GLY A 98 5.60 -17.29 -6.27
C GLY A 98 5.38 -18.03 -4.95
N LYS A 99 6.23 -17.80 -3.95
CA LYS A 99 6.13 -18.38 -2.59
C LYS A 99 5.82 -17.33 -1.54
N SER A 100 6.09 -16.07 -1.86
CA SER A 100 5.89 -14.90 -1.01
C SER A 100 5.18 -13.78 -1.77
N ASN A 101 4.83 -12.72 -1.04
CA ASN A 101 4.24 -11.51 -1.61
C ASN A 101 5.17 -10.92 -2.67
N CYS A 102 4.59 -10.45 -3.77
CA CYS A 102 5.33 -9.65 -4.75
C CYS A 102 5.78 -8.35 -4.11
N LYS A 103 7.06 -8.03 -4.21
CA LYS A 103 7.66 -6.78 -3.72
C LYS A 103 8.07 -5.87 -4.86
N MET A 104 7.70 -4.60 -4.76
CA MET A 104 8.15 -3.52 -5.62
C MET A 104 9.29 -2.77 -4.95
N GLU A 105 10.41 -2.64 -5.66
CA GLU A 105 11.47 -1.70 -5.30
C GLU A 105 11.40 -0.48 -6.22
N LEU A 106 11.40 0.70 -5.61
CA LEU A 106 11.76 1.95 -6.26
C LEU A 106 13.13 2.35 -5.70
N GLU A 107 14.17 2.27 -6.53
CA GLU A 107 15.56 2.49 -6.12
C GLU A 107 15.72 3.81 -5.35
N GLY A 108 16.26 3.72 -4.13
CA GLY A 108 16.49 4.86 -3.25
C GLY A 108 15.22 5.56 -2.77
N ILE A 109 14.09 4.84 -2.75
CA ILE A 109 12.79 5.31 -2.25
C ILE A 109 12.18 4.28 -1.31
N THR A 110 11.94 3.05 -1.78
CA THR A 110 11.20 2.05 -1.01
C THR A 110 11.41 0.63 -1.54
N VAL A 111 11.17 -0.37 -0.68
CA VAL A 111 11.02 -1.78 -1.03
C VAL A 111 9.82 -2.30 -0.27
N GLU A 112 8.66 -2.39 -0.93
CA GLU A 112 7.38 -2.68 -0.27
C GLU A 112 6.61 -3.74 -1.03
N ASP A 113 5.62 -4.33 -0.36
CA ASP A 113 4.69 -5.23 -1.03
C ASP A 113 3.89 -4.47 -2.11
N LEU A 114 3.67 -5.14 -3.24
CA LEU A 114 2.86 -4.61 -4.33
C LEU A 114 1.39 -4.71 -3.94
N GLY A 115 0.68 -3.58 -3.98
CA GLY A 115 -0.75 -3.53 -3.69
C GLY A 115 -1.59 -3.73 -4.95
N GLU A 116 -2.82 -4.18 -4.74
CA GLU A 116 -3.89 -4.21 -5.72
C GLU A 116 -5.16 -3.64 -5.10
N LYS A 117 -5.87 -2.82 -5.86
CA LYS A 117 -7.16 -2.25 -5.47
C LYS A 117 -8.02 -2.11 -6.72
N ASP A 118 -9.27 -2.54 -6.62
CA ASP A 118 -10.23 -2.54 -7.73
C ASP A 118 -9.69 -3.22 -9.01
N SER A 119 -8.91 -4.29 -8.84
CA SER A 119 -8.19 -5.05 -9.89
C SER A 119 -7.01 -4.34 -10.57
N ASP A 120 -6.69 -3.11 -10.16
CA ASP A 120 -5.57 -2.32 -10.65
C ASP A 120 -4.42 -2.26 -9.64
N ILE A 121 -3.20 -2.12 -10.16
CA ILE A 121 -1.99 -2.09 -9.34
C ILE A 121 -1.93 -0.79 -8.54
N ALA A 122 -1.49 -0.91 -7.29
CA ALA A 122 -1.11 0.21 -6.43
C ALA A 122 0.35 0.06 -5.99
N VAL A 123 1.10 1.15 -6.07
CA VAL A 123 2.48 1.21 -5.57
C VAL A 123 2.46 1.80 -4.17
N LEU A 124 2.77 0.95 -3.19
CA LEU A 124 2.83 1.31 -1.78
C LEU A 124 4.20 1.88 -1.45
N VAL A 125 4.24 2.90 -0.58
CA VAL A 125 5.48 3.54 -0.12
C VAL A 125 5.34 3.87 1.36
N THR A 126 6.16 3.22 2.19
CA THR A 126 6.30 3.60 3.60
C THR A 126 7.02 4.95 3.69
N ILE A 127 6.54 5.82 4.58
CA ILE A 127 7.14 7.14 4.84
C ILE A 127 7.57 7.18 6.30
N GLY A 128 8.79 7.69 6.53
CA GLY A 128 9.32 7.81 7.89
C GLY A 128 9.85 6.49 8.43
N ASP A 129 9.69 6.29 9.72
CA ASP A 129 10.08 5.05 10.40
C ASP A 129 9.02 3.96 10.13
N PRO A 130 9.41 2.75 9.67
CA PRO A 130 8.49 1.63 9.53
C PRO A 130 7.67 1.34 10.81
N ASP A 131 8.23 1.59 11.99
CA ASP A 131 7.54 1.39 13.27
C ASP A 131 6.42 2.42 13.50
N SER A 132 6.46 3.56 12.81
CA SER A 132 5.40 4.57 12.86
C SER A 132 4.15 4.13 12.10
N CYS A 133 4.20 3.04 11.31
CA CYS A 133 3.05 2.58 10.51
C CYS A 133 2.47 3.69 9.62
N GLU A 134 3.33 4.46 8.96
CA GLU A 134 2.94 5.55 8.07
C GLU A 134 3.33 5.25 6.63
N GLY A 135 2.46 5.61 5.69
CA GLY A 135 2.73 5.36 4.29
C GLY A 135 1.68 5.95 3.36
N ILE A 136 1.97 5.84 2.08
CA ILE A 136 1.16 6.34 1.00
C ILE A 136 1.03 5.30 -0.10
N ALA A 137 0.08 5.52 -0.97
CA ALA A 137 -0.14 4.69 -2.14
C ALA A 137 -0.30 5.56 -3.38
N TYR A 138 0.28 5.09 -4.46
CA TYR A 138 0.03 5.57 -5.81
C TYR A 138 -0.88 4.57 -6.53
N GLU A 139 -2.05 5.01 -6.94
CA GLU A 139 -3.05 4.19 -7.63
C GLU A 139 -2.89 4.37 -9.15
N LYS A 140 -2.97 3.28 -9.91
CA LYS A 140 -2.84 3.33 -11.36
C LYS A 140 -3.98 4.13 -11.99
N VAL A 141 -3.65 4.91 -13.01
CA VAL A 141 -4.64 5.63 -13.82
C VAL A 141 -4.60 5.11 -15.26
N ASN A 142 -5.79 4.82 -15.79
CA ASN A 142 -6.01 4.42 -17.18
C ASN A 142 -6.04 5.64 -18.11
#